data_AF-A0A2S1WB34-F1
#
_entry.id   AF-A0A2S1WB34-F1
#
_cell.length_a   1.000
_cell.length_b   1.000
_cell.length_c   1.000
_cell.angle_alpha   90.00
_cell.angle_beta   90.00
_cell.angle_gamma   90.00
#
_symmetry.space_group_name_H-M   'P 1'
#
loop_
_entity.id
_entity.type
_entity.pdbx_description
1 polymer ?
#
loop_
_entity_poly.entity_id
_entity_poly.type
_entity_poly.pdbx_seq_one_letter_code
_entity_poly.pdbx_strand_id
1 'polypeptide(L)'
;MIFLSILILIVAIALPSINQNIRSILYVRISSIIFIYAGALAFNAFYIQSIGSGIGIYSGLFQVTTISQLFFDNNDQILILSSVFFTNNNNLKKTLQSRVWTSIKAGWNLSILPDHINKLENSLSVRIFKTIGGICVFLIISGVGSNFNKIFLYLIFILSILYIIYKIIITFYVIKHWVHNLRSGKFIVRNSPLDLLGTVLKGGVATLKSVTRFTVGTGMTYALCYELDEILVTEGKQPYFVPRMRELIRSTGLEAPAKTFLDNLGVKDNQEVLESSSLDSFLQQLSPEEKVAF
;
A
#
# COMPACT_ATOMS: atom_id res chain seq x y z
N MET A 1 -12.10 14.06 23.95
CA MET A 1 -10.99 13.10 24.17
C MET A 1 -9.64 13.80 24.17
N ILE A 2 -9.18 14.36 23.05
CA ILE A 2 -7.86 15.02 22.95
C ILE A 2 -7.64 16.13 23.99
N PHE A 3 -8.60 17.04 24.15
CA PHE A 3 -8.51 18.13 25.13
C PHE A 3 -8.33 17.64 26.57
N LEU A 4 -9.13 16.64 26.98
CA LEU A 4 -9.03 16.02 28.31
C LEU A 4 -7.66 15.37 28.52
N SER A 5 -7.16 14.65 27.51
CA SER A 5 -5.86 14.00 27.58
C SER A 5 -4.70 14.98 27.67
N ILE A 6 -4.77 16.13 26.98
CA ILE A 6 -3.78 17.20 27.10
C ILE A 6 -3.77 17.75 28.53
N LEU A 7 -4.94 17.99 29.12
CA LEU A 7 -5.05 18.50 30.49
C LEU A 7 -4.47 17.51 31.50
N ILE A 8 -4.75 16.22 31.35
CA ILE A 8 -4.19 15.15 32.20
C ILE A 8 -2.66 15.08 32.04
N LEU A 9 -2.13 15.17 30.82
CA LEU A 9 -0.68 15.13 30.57
C LEU A 9 0.04 16.34 31.16
N ILE A 10 -0.53 17.54 31.06
CA ILE A 10 0.04 18.76 31.65
C ILE A 10 0.12 18.61 33.18
N VAL A 11 -0.97 18.14 33.80
CA VAL A 11 -1.01 17.88 35.25
C VAL A 11 0.02 16.80 35.64
N ALA A 12 0.13 15.72 34.86
CA ALA A 12 1.07 14.63 35.11
C ALA A 12 2.54 15.03 34.98
N ILE A 13 2.86 16.04 34.16
CA ILE A 13 4.21 16.61 34.05
C ILE A 13 4.49 17.60 35.18
N ALA A 14 3.47 18.35 35.62
CA ALA A 14 3.59 19.34 36.67
C ALA A 14 3.75 18.72 38.07
N LEU A 15 3.22 17.52 38.31
CA LEU A 15 3.32 16.82 39.60
C LEU A 15 4.74 16.23 39.82
N PRO A 16 5.49 16.70 40.84
CA PRO A 16 6.86 16.24 41.08
C PRO A 16 6.96 14.73 41.36
N SER A 17 5.97 14.16 42.06
CA SER A 17 5.92 12.73 42.39
C SER A 17 5.80 11.82 41.17
N ILE A 18 5.24 12.32 40.06
CA ILE A 18 5.07 11.58 38.81
C ILE A 18 6.25 11.84 37.87
N ASN A 19 6.65 13.11 37.73
CA ASN A 19 7.73 13.52 36.83
C ASN A 19 9.11 12.96 37.23
N GLN A 20 9.36 12.74 38.53
CA GLN A 20 10.61 12.11 38.98
C GLN A 20 10.69 10.61 38.67
N ASN A 21 9.55 9.92 38.55
CA ASN A 21 9.48 8.47 38.34
C ASN A 21 9.33 8.07 36.87
N ILE A 22 8.87 8.99 36.01
CA ILE A 22 8.55 8.70 34.61
C ILE A 22 9.56 9.40 33.69
N ARG A 23 10.32 8.61 32.91
CA ARG A 23 11.23 9.15 31.90
C ARG A 23 10.46 9.87 30.79
N SER A 24 11.01 10.98 30.29
CA SER A 24 10.43 11.80 29.19
C SER A 24 9.94 10.98 27.98
N ILE A 25 10.65 9.90 27.61
CA ILE A 25 10.26 8.99 26.51
C ILE A 25 8.91 8.27 26.73
N LEU A 26 8.52 8.03 27.99
CA LEU A 26 7.25 7.38 28.32
C LEU A 26 6.07 8.32 28.10
N TYR A 27 6.21 9.63 28.36
CA TYR A 27 5.17 10.61 28.04
C TYR A 27 4.91 10.69 26.53
N VAL A 28 5.96 10.61 25.71
CA VAL A 28 5.81 10.55 24.24
C VAL A 28 5.03 9.30 23.83
N ARG A 29 5.35 8.14 24.40
CA ARG A 29 4.64 6.88 24.10
C ARG A 29 3.18 6.91 24.56
N ILE A 30 2.91 7.43 25.75
CA ILE A 30 1.54 7.57 26.28
C ILE A 30 0.74 8.53 25.39
N SER A 31 1.34 9.66 24.99
CA SER A 31 0.72 10.61 24.06
C SER A 31 0.42 9.97 22.70
N SER A 32 1.36 9.19 22.13
CA SER A 32 1.13 8.47 20.88
C SER A 32 -0.02 7.46 20.99
N ILE A 33 -0.10 6.70 22.08
CA ILE A 33 -1.20 5.74 22.32
C ILE A 33 -2.54 6.47 22.43
N ILE A 34 -2.58 7.57 23.17
CA ILE A 34 -3.78 8.41 23.31
C ILE A 34 -4.23 8.96 21.96
N PHE A 35 -3.31 9.44 21.12
CA PHE A 35 -3.64 9.97 19.80
C PHE A 35 -4.17 8.88 18.86
N ILE A 36 -3.55 7.70 18.85
CA ILE A 36 -4.04 6.55 18.07
C ILE A 36 -5.44 6.14 18.54
N TYR A 37 -5.65 6.05 19.85
CA TYR A 37 -6.96 5.68 20.41
C TYR A 37 -8.03 6.74 20.16
N ALA A 38 -7.68 8.02 20.25
CA ALA A 38 -8.59 9.12 19.94
C ALA A 38 -8.99 9.14 18.45
N GLY A 39 -8.05 8.86 17.55
CA GLY A 39 -8.32 8.70 16.12
C GLY A 39 -9.21 7.49 15.83
N ALA A 40 -8.87 6.33 16.40
CA ALA A 40 -9.69 5.10 16.28
C ALA A 40 -11.14 5.35 16.74
N LEU A 41 -11.33 6.07 17.84
CA LEU A 41 -12.64 6.38 18.39
C LEU A 41 -13.38 7.47 17.60
N ALA A 42 -12.67 8.34 16.87
CA ALA A 42 -13.27 9.32 15.98
C ALA A 42 -13.99 8.65 14.79
N PHE A 43 -13.54 7.47 14.37
CA PHE A 43 -14.24 6.71 13.32
C PHE A 43 -15.66 6.29 13.71
N ASN A 44 -15.94 6.15 15.02
CA ASN A 44 -17.31 5.88 15.47
C ASN A 44 -18.28 7.01 15.13
N ALA A 45 -17.78 8.23 14.88
CA ALA A 45 -18.61 9.35 14.46
C ALA A 45 -19.10 9.22 13.01
N PHE A 46 -18.43 8.44 12.14
CA PHE A 46 -18.90 8.24 10.75
C PHE A 46 -20.23 7.47 10.66
N TYR A 47 -20.59 6.72 11.69
CA TYR A 47 -21.87 5.99 11.76
C TYR A 47 -23.06 6.87 12.11
N ILE A 48 -22.84 8.14 12.48
CA ILE A 48 -23.91 9.08 12.84
C ILE A 48 -24.43 9.74 11.55
N GLN A 49 -25.59 9.29 11.06
CA GLN A 49 -26.21 9.76 9.80
C GLN A 49 -26.40 11.28 9.74
N SER A 50 -26.68 11.94 10.86
CA SER A 50 -26.87 13.40 10.93
C SER A 50 -25.60 14.21 10.63
N ILE A 51 -24.42 13.58 10.62
CA ILE A 51 -23.16 14.24 10.22
C ILE A 51 -23.07 14.38 8.69
N GLY A 52 -23.76 13.55 7.91
CA GLY A 52 -23.86 13.70 6.46
C GLY A 52 -24.54 15.00 6.03
N SER A 53 -25.51 15.48 6.81
CA SER A 53 -26.21 16.75 6.58
C SER A 53 -25.53 17.98 7.21
N GLY A 54 -24.49 17.77 8.02
CA GLY A 54 -23.84 18.82 8.79
C GLY A 54 -24.53 19.09 10.13
N ILE A 55 -23.84 18.83 11.23
CA ILE A 55 -24.30 19.14 12.59
C ILE A 55 -23.63 20.42 13.07
N GLY A 56 -24.42 21.43 13.42
CA GLY A 56 -23.92 22.61 14.12
C GLY A 56 -23.71 22.31 15.61
N ILE A 57 -22.49 22.44 16.09
CA ILE A 57 -22.13 22.37 17.52
C ILE A 57 -21.97 23.80 18.05
N TYR A 58 -22.42 24.05 19.29
CA TYR A 58 -22.42 25.38 19.93
C TYR A 58 -23.18 26.43 19.13
N SER A 59 -24.46 26.15 18.83
CA SER A 59 -25.33 27.06 18.09
C SER A 59 -24.82 27.44 16.70
N GLY A 60 -24.10 26.52 16.04
CA GLY A 60 -23.57 26.72 14.69
C GLY A 60 -22.17 27.34 14.62
N LEU A 61 -21.51 27.59 15.75
CA LEU A 61 -20.12 28.08 15.77
C LEU A 61 -19.14 27.10 15.11
N PHE A 62 -19.41 25.81 15.24
CA PHE A 62 -18.66 24.75 14.56
C PHE A 62 -19.62 23.87 13.77
N GLN A 63 -19.43 23.78 12.47
CA GLN A 63 -20.21 22.89 11.62
C GLN A 63 -19.43 21.62 11.33
N VAL A 64 -19.97 20.48 11.76
CA VAL A 64 -19.38 19.16 11.54
C VAL A 64 -20.12 18.46 10.41
N THR A 65 -19.53 18.44 9.23
CA THR A 65 -19.98 17.67 8.05
C THR A 65 -19.10 16.45 7.84
N THR A 66 -19.56 15.48 7.04
CA THR A 66 -18.72 14.38 6.52
C THR A 66 -17.45 14.88 5.83
N ILE A 67 -17.53 16.03 5.15
CA ILE A 67 -16.38 16.72 4.56
C ILE A 67 -15.42 17.18 5.66
N SER A 68 -15.91 17.83 6.73
CA SER A 68 -15.06 18.23 7.85
C SER A 68 -14.38 17.02 8.51
N GLN A 69 -15.07 15.88 8.68
CA GLN A 69 -14.47 14.66 9.22
C GLN A 69 -13.40 14.06 8.29
N LEU A 70 -13.65 14.05 6.97
CA LEU A 70 -12.67 13.62 5.97
C LEU A 70 -11.44 14.55 5.90
N PHE A 71 -11.64 15.86 6.03
CA PHE A 71 -10.55 16.85 6.12
C PHE A 71 -9.83 16.81 7.47
N PHE A 72 -10.50 16.34 8.53
CA PHE A 72 -9.89 16.12 9.84
C PHE A 72 -9.04 14.85 9.90
N ASP A 73 -9.38 13.79 9.16
CA ASP A 73 -8.56 12.57 9.05
C ASP A 73 -7.47 12.66 7.98
N ASN A 74 -7.66 13.45 6.92
CA ASN A 74 -6.67 13.62 5.86
C ASN A 74 -6.16 15.07 5.79
N ASN A 75 -5.08 15.32 6.52
CA ASN A 75 -4.08 16.38 6.28
C ASN A 75 -4.35 17.84 6.65
N ASP A 76 -5.58 18.30 6.94
CA ASP A 76 -5.81 19.77 6.98
C ASP A 76 -5.82 20.43 8.37
N GLN A 77 -5.78 19.67 9.48
CA GLN A 77 -5.54 20.26 10.81
C GLN A 77 -4.10 20.73 11.04
N ILE A 78 -3.11 20.16 10.33
CA ILE A 78 -1.75 20.72 10.32
C ILE A 78 -1.76 22.12 9.67
N LEU A 79 -2.69 22.36 8.74
CA LEU A 79 -2.75 23.60 7.98
C LEU A 79 -3.43 24.74 8.76
N ILE A 80 -4.50 24.45 9.52
CA ILE A 80 -5.21 25.48 10.31
C ILE A 80 -4.47 25.84 11.62
N LEU A 81 -3.78 24.89 12.27
CA LEU A 81 -2.90 25.23 13.40
C LEU A 81 -1.61 25.93 12.94
N SER A 82 -1.16 25.69 11.70
CA SER A 82 -0.03 26.45 11.14
C SER A 82 -0.38 27.89 10.81
N SER A 83 -1.62 28.18 10.37
CA SER A 83 -2.00 29.54 9.97
C SER A 83 -2.08 30.53 11.15
N VAL A 84 -2.28 30.05 12.37
CA VAL A 84 -2.29 30.91 13.58
C VAL A 84 -0.88 31.18 14.12
N PHE A 85 0.13 30.36 13.78
CA PHE A 85 1.54 30.58 14.16
C PHE A 85 2.42 31.20 13.06
N PHE A 86 1.92 31.34 11.83
CA PHE A 86 2.63 32.01 10.74
C PHE A 86 2.37 33.52 10.73
N THR A 87 2.73 34.19 11.82
CA THR A 87 2.88 35.65 11.82
C THR A 87 4.18 36.00 11.07
N ASN A 88 3.98 36.48 9.85
CA ASN A 88 4.78 37.51 9.18
C ASN A 88 6.29 37.26 9.05
N ASN A 89 6.69 36.46 8.05
CA ASN A 89 8.04 36.52 7.52
C ASN A 89 8.01 36.45 5.98
N ASN A 90 8.25 37.61 5.34
CA ASN A 90 8.06 37.84 3.90
C ASN A 90 9.08 37.10 2.99
N ASN A 91 9.93 36.22 3.53
CA ASN A 91 10.89 35.40 2.77
C ASN A 91 10.43 33.94 2.51
N LEU A 92 9.18 33.57 2.86
CA LEU A 92 8.66 32.20 2.75
C LEU A 92 7.92 31.84 1.44
N LYS A 93 8.01 32.68 0.38
CA LYS A 93 7.38 32.42 -0.93
C LYS A 93 8.17 31.46 -1.85
N LYS A 94 8.80 30.42 -1.31
CA LYS A 94 8.81 29.16 -2.06
C LYS A 94 7.43 28.56 -1.84
N THR A 95 6.53 28.75 -2.79
CA THR A 95 5.16 28.21 -2.77
C THR A 95 5.19 26.75 -2.33
N LEU A 96 4.23 26.32 -1.50
CA LEU A 96 4.12 24.94 -1.01
C LEU A 96 4.28 23.93 -2.17
N GLN A 97 3.73 24.26 -3.34
CA GLN A 97 3.93 23.56 -4.60
C GLN A 97 5.41 23.38 -5.00
N SER A 98 6.23 24.42 -4.92
CA SER A 98 7.67 24.33 -5.22
C SER A 98 8.41 23.40 -4.25
N ARG A 99 8.00 23.35 -2.98
CA ARG A 99 8.56 22.44 -1.96
C ARG A 99 8.17 21.00 -2.25
N VAL A 100 6.91 20.76 -2.57
CA VAL A 100 6.41 19.45 -2.99
C VAL A 100 7.15 18.99 -4.26
N TRP A 101 7.21 19.83 -5.29
CA TRP A 101 7.89 19.50 -6.54
C TRP A 101 9.38 19.22 -6.35
N THR A 102 10.07 20.02 -5.54
CA THR A 102 11.49 19.80 -5.22
C THR A 102 11.69 18.48 -4.48
N SER A 103 10.80 18.14 -3.54
CA SER A 103 10.88 16.90 -2.77
C SER A 103 10.57 15.67 -3.62
N ILE A 104 9.56 15.75 -4.49
CA ILE A 104 9.25 14.71 -5.48
C ILE A 104 10.44 14.52 -6.43
N LYS A 105 10.97 15.61 -7.00
CA LYS A 105 12.14 15.55 -7.89
C LYS A 105 13.37 14.98 -7.18
N ALA A 106 13.60 15.34 -5.92
CA ALA A 106 14.68 14.80 -5.12
C ALA A 106 14.51 13.30 -4.80
N GLY A 107 13.28 12.85 -4.50
CA GLY A 107 12.96 11.44 -4.30
C GLY A 107 13.10 10.65 -5.60
N TRP A 108 12.66 11.22 -6.72
CA TRP A 108 12.76 10.61 -8.04
C TRP A 108 14.21 10.50 -8.52
N ASN A 109 15.05 11.49 -8.23
CA ASN A 109 16.46 11.49 -8.61
C ASN A 109 17.34 10.66 -7.67
N LEU A 110 16.81 10.19 -6.53
CA LEU A 110 17.56 9.34 -5.63
C LEU A 110 17.93 8.02 -6.32
N SER A 111 19.21 7.64 -6.23
CA SER A 111 19.69 6.37 -6.76
C SER A 111 19.12 5.22 -5.93
N ILE A 112 18.36 4.35 -6.61
CA ILE A 112 17.77 3.17 -5.99
C ILE A 112 18.79 2.03 -5.95
N LEU A 113 19.68 1.97 -6.93
CA LEU A 113 20.72 0.95 -7.01
C LEU A 113 22.08 1.54 -6.67
N PRO A 114 22.99 0.71 -6.12
CA PRO A 114 24.39 1.06 -6.01
C PRO A 114 25.00 1.35 -7.39
N ASP A 115 25.99 2.24 -7.45
CA ASP A 115 26.59 2.69 -8.72
C ASP A 115 27.21 1.54 -9.54
N HIS A 116 27.81 0.55 -8.89
CA HIS A 116 28.38 -0.61 -9.58
C HIS A 116 27.29 -1.49 -10.25
N ILE A 117 26.13 -1.65 -9.60
CA ILE A 117 25.00 -2.37 -10.21
C ILE A 117 24.36 -1.53 -11.31
N ASN A 118 24.29 -0.20 -11.13
CA ASN A 118 23.78 0.69 -12.17
C ASN A 118 24.69 0.67 -13.43
N LYS A 119 26.01 0.56 -13.27
CA LYS A 119 26.95 0.34 -14.39
C LYS A 119 26.68 -1.00 -15.08
N LEU A 120 26.47 -2.07 -14.31
CA LEU A 120 26.12 -3.39 -14.84
C LEU A 120 24.80 -3.37 -15.63
N GLU A 121 23.73 -2.77 -15.06
CA GLU A 121 22.42 -2.64 -15.72
C GLU A 121 22.48 -1.85 -17.03
N ASN A 122 23.43 -0.92 -17.14
CA ASN A 122 23.61 -0.08 -18.32
C ASN A 122 24.52 -0.69 -19.39
N SER A 123 25.18 -1.81 -19.09
CA SER A 123 25.96 -2.54 -20.10
C SER A 123 25.06 -3.05 -21.23
N LEU A 124 25.57 -3.03 -22.47
CA LEU A 124 24.82 -3.43 -23.66
C LEU A 124 24.29 -4.87 -23.53
N SER A 125 25.10 -5.79 -23.05
CA SER A 125 24.74 -7.20 -22.88
C SER A 125 23.57 -7.39 -21.92
N VAL A 126 23.56 -6.68 -20.79
CA VAL A 126 22.45 -6.77 -19.82
C VAL A 126 21.18 -6.12 -20.36
N ARG A 127 21.30 -5.04 -21.15
CA ARG A 127 20.13 -4.44 -21.82
C ARG A 127 19.48 -5.39 -22.81
N ILE A 128 20.28 -6.03 -23.67
CA ILE A 128 19.80 -7.04 -24.63
C ILE A 128 19.20 -8.24 -23.88
N PHE A 129 19.86 -8.72 -22.84
CA PHE A 129 19.35 -9.81 -22.02
C PHE A 129 18.00 -9.47 -21.36
N LYS A 130 17.83 -8.24 -20.86
CA LYS A 130 16.57 -7.79 -20.25
C LYS A 130 15.43 -7.71 -21.26
N THR A 131 15.68 -7.22 -22.48
CA THR A 131 14.65 -7.13 -23.50
C THR A 131 14.26 -8.51 -24.00
N ILE A 132 15.23 -9.37 -24.32
CA ILE A 132 14.98 -10.74 -24.76
C ILE A 132 14.28 -11.54 -23.64
N GLY A 133 14.81 -11.51 -22.42
CA GLY A 133 14.23 -12.20 -21.27
C GLY A 133 12.81 -11.73 -20.94
N GLY A 134 12.55 -10.43 -21.04
CA GLY A 134 11.20 -9.87 -20.89
C GLY A 134 10.22 -10.36 -21.96
N ILE A 135 10.65 -10.42 -23.22
CA ILE A 135 9.85 -10.98 -24.33
C ILE A 135 9.60 -12.48 -24.11
N CYS A 136 10.63 -13.24 -23.72
CA CYS A 136 10.49 -14.66 -23.43
C CYS A 136 9.47 -14.92 -22.31
N VAL A 137 9.53 -14.15 -21.22
CA VAL A 137 8.53 -14.27 -20.15
C VAL A 137 7.15 -13.96 -20.69
N PHE A 138 6.98 -12.84 -21.41
CA PHE A 138 5.71 -12.45 -22.01
C PHE A 138 5.13 -13.52 -22.95
N LEU A 139 5.96 -14.18 -23.77
CA LEU A 139 5.51 -15.26 -24.66
C LEU A 139 5.02 -16.49 -23.90
N ILE A 140 5.61 -16.80 -22.75
CA ILE A 140 5.13 -17.90 -21.89
C ILE A 140 3.79 -17.51 -21.26
N ILE A 141 3.67 -16.28 -20.73
CA ILE A 141 2.44 -15.82 -20.08
C ILE A 141 1.29 -15.74 -21.07
N SER A 142 1.54 -15.18 -22.25
CA SER A 142 0.47 -14.96 -23.22
C SER A 142 -0.08 -16.24 -23.85
N GLY A 143 0.44 -17.42 -23.48
CA GLY A 143 0.10 -18.70 -24.11
C GLY A 143 0.59 -18.84 -25.56
N VAL A 144 1.01 -17.75 -26.21
CA VAL A 144 1.53 -17.72 -27.59
C VAL A 144 2.72 -18.66 -27.75
N GLY A 145 3.50 -18.85 -26.68
CA GLY A 145 4.59 -19.80 -26.61
C GLY A 145 4.23 -21.22 -27.05
N SER A 146 3.00 -21.66 -26.77
CA SER A 146 2.51 -23.02 -27.05
C SER A 146 2.41 -23.35 -28.54
N ASN A 147 2.28 -22.33 -29.40
CA ASN A 147 2.21 -22.50 -30.86
C ASN A 147 3.58 -22.75 -31.50
N PHE A 148 4.68 -22.55 -30.77
CA PHE A 148 6.02 -22.80 -31.31
C PHE A 148 6.40 -24.29 -31.23
N ASN A 149 7.40 -24.68 -32.01
CA ASN A 149 8.00 -26.01 -31.90
C ASN A 149 8.56 -26.22 -30.47
N LYS A 150 8.44 -27.44 -29.94
CA LYS A 150 8.89 -27.86 -28.60
C LYS A 150 10.31 -27.38 -28.28
N ILE A 151 11.22 -27.43 -29.24
CA ILE A 151 12.62 -26.97 -29.06
C ILE A 151 12.67 -25.46 -28.73
N PHE A 152 11.90 -24.63 -29.44
CA PHE A 152 11.83 -23.19 -29.18
C PHE A 152 11.15 -22.90 -27.85
N LEU A 153 10.10 -23.65 -27.51
CA LEU A 153 9.43 -23.51 -26.21
C LEU A 153 10.40 -23.75 -25.05
N TYR A 154 11.22 -24.80 -25.11
CA TYR A 154 12.24 -25.06 -24.09
C TYR A 154 13.30 -23.96 -24.01
N LEU A 155 13.73 -23.42 -25.15
CA LEU A 155 14.69 -22.31 -25.18
C LEU A 155 14.11 -21.04 -24.53
N ILE A 156 12.87 -20.68 -24.91
CA ILE A 156 12.13 -19.55 -24.32
C ILE A 156 11.98 -19.76 -22.81
N PHE A 157 11.65 -20.97 -22.37
CA PHE A 157 11.51 -21.32 -20.97
C PHE A 157 12.81 -21.13 -20.18
N ILE A 158 13.94 -21.62 -20.68
CA ILE A 158 15.26 -21.46 -20.04
C ILE A 158 15.64 -19.97 -19.93
N LEU A 159 15.48 -19.20 -21.01
CA LEU A 159 15.77 -17.76 -21.01
C LEU A 159 14.89 -17.00 -20.01
N SER A 160 13.62 -17.36 -19.90
CA SER A 160 12.69 -16.79 -18.92
C SER A 160 13.12 -17.06 -17.49
N ILE A 161 13.52 -18.31 -17.16
CA ILE A 161 14.02 -18.66 -15.83
C ILE A 161 15.26 -17.83 -15.48
N LEU A 162 16.24 -17.74 -16.40
CA LEU A 162 17.45 -16.95 -16.18
C LEU A 162 17.12 -15.47 -15.94
N TYR A 163 16.16 -14.93 -16.68
CA TYR A 163 15.70 -13.55 -16.51
C TYR A 163 15.01 -13.33 -15.16
N ILE A 164 14.19 -14.29 -14.70
CA ILE A 164 13.54 -14.25 -13.38
C ILE A 164 14.60 -14.28 -12.27
N ILE A 165 15.60 -15.15 -12.37
CA ILE A 165 16.72 -15.21 -11.40
C ILE A 165 17.47 -13.87 -11.36
N TYR A 166 17.82 -13.32 -12.53
CA TYR A 166 18.42 -12.00 -12.63
C TYR A 166 17.58 -10.92 -11.93
N LYS A 167 16.26 -10.92 -12.15
CA LYS A 167 15.33 -9.98 -11.51
C LYS A 167 15.28 -10.12 -9.99
N ILE A 168 15.29 -11.35 -9.47
CA ILE A 168 15.34 -11.62 -8.03
C ILE A 168 16.63 -11.07 -7.42
N ILE A 169 17.77 -11.30 -8.07
CA ILE A 169 19.08 -10.79 -7.60
C ILE A 169 19.09 -9.26 -7.57
N ILE A 170 18.69 -8.60 -8.66
CA ILE A 170 18.64 -7.13 -8.73
C ILE A 170 17.69 -6.56 -7.67
N THR A 171 16.55 -7.20 -7.45
CA THR A 171 15.59 -6.82 -6.41
C THR A 171 16.23 -6.85 -5.03
N PHE A 172 16.99 -7.90 -4.71
CA PHE A 172 17.68 -7.99 -3.43
C PHE A 172 18.65 -6.81 -3.23
N TYR A 173 19.41 -6.42 -4.27
CA TYR A 173 20.28 -5.24 -4.22
C TYR A 173 19.51 -3.93 -4.04
N VAL A 174 18.35 -3.79 -4.68
CA VAL A 174 17.46 -2.63 -4.50
C VAL A 174 16.99 -2.51 -3.05
N ILE A 175 16.49 -3.60 -2.46
CA ILE A 175 16.02 -3.61 -1.07
C ILE A 175 17.19 -3.29 -0.12
N LYS A 176 18.34 -3.93 -0.31
CA LYS A 176 19.55 -3.69 0.50
C LYS A 176 19.99 -2.22 0.43
N HIS A 177 20.02 -1.63 -0.76
CA HIS A 177 20.42 -0.24 -0.95
C HIS A 177 19.38 0.75 -0.43
N TRP A 178 18.09 0.43 -0.54
CA TRP A 178 17.01 1.21 0.06
C TRP A 178 17.13 1.26 1.59
N VAL A 179 17.40 0.13 2.26
CA VAL A 179 17.67 0.07 3.71
C VAL A 179 18.92 0.88 4.08
N HIS A 180 19.98 0.82 3.25
CA HIS A 180 21.17 1.65 3.44
C HIS A 180 20.86 3.15 3.32
N ASN A 181 20.05 3.57 2.35
CA ASN A 181 19.60 4.95 2.18
C ASN A 181 18.74 5.42 3.36
N LEU A 182 17.95 4.51 3.96
CA LEU A 182 17.17 4.77 5.17
C LEU A 182 18.08 5.05 6.36
N ARG A 183 19.05 4.17 6.61
CA ARG A 183 20.00 4.29 7.73
C ARG A 183 20.93 5.49 7.59
N SER A 184 21.35 5.83 6.39
CA SER A 184 22.21 6.99 6.12
C SER A 184 21.46 8.33 6.19
N GLY A 185 20.14 8.32 6.40
CA GLY A 185 19.33 9.53 6.44
C GLY A 185 19.24 10.25 5.09
N LYS A 186 19.51 9.57 3.97
CA LYS A 186 19.43 10.18 2.63
C LYS A 186 18.02 10.60 2.25
N PHE A 187 16.99 10.04 2.88
CA PHE A 187 15.60 10.49 2.71
C PHE A 187 15.30 11.81 3.42
N ILE A 188 16.11 12.23 4.38
CA ILE A 188 15.88 13.44 5.18
C ILE A 188 16.18 14.68 4.33
N VAL A 189 15.23 15.60 4.26
CA VAL A 189 15.41 16.92 3.65
C VAL A 189 15.91 17.88 4.73
N ARG A 190 17.23 18.14 4.72
CA ARG A 190 17.89 19.05 5.66
C ARG A 190 17.67 20.51 5.26
N ASN A 191 16.48 21.03 5.54
CA ASN A 191 16.27 22.46 5.72
C ASN A 191 16.21 22.72 7.24
N SER A 192 16.66 23.88 7.72
CA SER A 192 16.45 24.30 9.11
C SER A 192 15.30 25.32 9.14
N PRO A 193 14.17 25.07 9.82
CA PRO A 193 13.81 23.84 10.55
C PRO A 193 13.51 22.65 9.62
N LEU A 194 13.60 21.42 10.18
CA LEU A 194 13.48 20.16 9.46
C LEU A 194 12.20 20.11 8.60
N ASP A 195 12.35 19.87 7.29
CA ASP A 195 11.20 19.77 6.39
C ASP A 195 10.62 18.34 6.46
N LEU A 196 9.73 18.11 7.43
CA LEU A 196 9.09 16.82 7.65
C LEU A 196 8.25 16.38 6.44
N LEU A 197 7.46 17.31 5.87
CA LEU A 197 6.68 17.04 4.67
C LEU A 197 7.58 16.66 3.50
N GLY A 198 8.65 17.43 3.25
CA GLY A 198 9.61 17.13 2.19
C GLY A 198 10.31 15.79 2.38
N THR A 199 10.62 15.42 3.63
CA THR A 199 11.22 14.13 3.99
C THR A 199 10.25 12.97 3.71
N VAL A 200 8.99 13.08 4.12
CA VAL A 200 7.96 12.07 3.85
C VAL A 200 7.72 11.91 2.35
N LEU A 201 7.59 13.01 1.60
CA LEU A 201 7.39 12.97 0.15
C LEU A 201 8.59 12.35 -0.58
N LYS A 202 9.81 12.76 -0.23
CA LYS A 202 11.04 12.21 -0.82
C LYS A 202 11.17 10.71 -0.54
N GLY A 203 10.91 10.29 0.71
CA GLY A 203 10.91 8.89 1.11
C GLY A 203 9.82 8.08 0.42
N GLY A 204 8.61 8.62 0.32
CA GLY A 204 7.46 8.01 -0.36
C GLY A 204 7.72 7.80 -1.85
N VAL A 205 8.17 8.84 -2.56
CA VAL A 205 8.49 8.74 -4.00
C VAL A 205 9.64 7.76 -4.26
N ALA A 206 10.69 7.78 -3.44
CA ALA A 206 11.80 6.84 -3.59
C ALA A 206 11.38 5.39 -3.30
N THR A 207 10.50 5.18 -2.31
CA THR A 207 9.89 3.87 -2.02
C THR A 207 9.03 3.42 -3.19
N LEU A 208 8.14 4.28 -3.69
CA LEU A 208 7.29 3.98 -4.85
C LEU A 208 8.14 3.59 -6.07
N LYS A 209 9.20 4.36 -6.36
CA LYS A 209 10.13 4.08 -7.46
C LYS A 209 10.91 2.76 -7.26
N SER A 210 11.16 2.35 -6.01
CA SER A 210 11.77 1.06 -5.68
C SER A 210 10.78 -0.10 -5.85
N VAL A 211 9.54 0.11 -5.39
CA VAL A 211 8.44 -0.85 -5.52
C VAL A 211 8.06 -1.06 -6.98
N THR A 212 7.95 -0.02 -7.81
CA THR A 212 7.63 -0.20 -9.23
C THR A 212 8.69 -1.01 -9.99
N ARG A 213 9.96 -0.99 -9.55
CA ARG A 213 10.99 -1.89 -10.10
C ARG A 213 10.83 -3.35 -9.67
N PHE A 214 10.18 -3.58 -8.53
CA PHE A 214 9.84 -4.89 -7.97
C PHE A 214 8.54 -5.47 -8.55
N THR A 215 7.45 -4.69 -8.55
CA THR A 215 6.08 -5.15 -8.86
C THR A 215 5.88 -5.59 -10.30
N VAL A 216 6.65 -5.06 -11.25
CA VAL A 216 6.61 -5.54 -12.65
C VAL A 216 6.98 -7.05 -12.74
N GLY A 217 7.67 -7.60 -11.73
CA GLY A 217 7.91 -9.04 -11.62
C GLY A 217 6.76 -9.83 -11.00
N THR A 218 6.10 -9.33 -9.95
CA THR A 218 5.14 -10.12 -9.16
C THR A 218 3.80 -10.33 -9.86
N GLY A 219 3.26 -9.30 -10.52
CA GLY A 219 2.02 -9.46 -11.32
C GLY A 219 2.25 -10.39 -12.51
N MET A 220 3.46 -10.33 -13.09
CA MET A 220 3.90 -11.20 -14.18
C MET A 220 4.08 -12.66 -13.71
N THR A 221 4.65 -12.89 -12.52
CA THR A 221 4.72 -14.23 -11.92
C THR A 221 3.33 -14.78 -11.60
N TYR A 222 2.42 -13.95 -11.08
CA TYR A 222 1.05 -14.39 -10.78
C TYR A 222 0.30 -14.81 -12.06
N ALA A 223 0.42 -14.03 -13.13
CA ALA A 223 -0.16 -14.37 -14.43
C ALA A 223 0.42 -15.69 -15.00
N LEU A 224 1.74 -15.90 -14.89
CA LEU A 224 2.37 -17.18 -15.25
C LEU A 224 1.79 -18.36 -14.47
N CYS A 225 1.64 -18.20 -13.15
CA CYS A 225 1.10 -19.25 -12.31
C CYS A 225 -0.34 -19.61 -12.69
N TYR A 226 -1.14 -18.62 -13.10
CA TYR A 226 -2.51 -18.84 -13.55
C TYR A 226 -2.55 -19.65 -14.87
N GLU A 227 -1.74 -19.26 -15.84
CA GLU A 227 -1.63 -19.95 -17.14
C GLU A 227 -1.09 -21.38 -16.99
N LEU A 228 -0.10 -21.59 -16.12
CA LEU A 228 0.39 -22.93 -15.83
C LEU A 228 -0.69 -23.81 -15.18
N ASP A 229 -1.52 -23.24 -14.32
CA ASP A 229 -2.67 -23.97 -13.75
C ASP A 229 -3.73 -24.30 -14.80
N GLU A 230 -3.97 -23.41 -15.77
CA GLU A 230 -4.88 -23.68 -16.88
C GLU A 230 -4.35 -24.80 -17.79
N ILE A 231 -3.05 -24.82 -18.10
CA ILE A 231 -2.40 -25.93 -18.81
C ILE A 231 -2.55 -27.24 -18.04
N LEU A 232 -2.38 -27.24 -16.72
CA LEU A 232 -2.59 -28.45 -15.91
C LEU A 232 -4.04 -28.95 -16.00
N VAL A 233 -5.01 -28.04 -15.90
CA VAL A 233 -6.45 -28.38 -15.99
C VAL A 233 -6.79 -28.96 -17.36
N THR A 234 -6.29 -28.37 -18.45
CA THR A 234 -6.53 -28.89 -19.81
C THR A 234 -5.91 -30.27 -20.05
N GLU A 235 -4.82 -30.60 -19.32
CA GLU A 235 -4.23 -31.94 -19.30
C GLU A 235 -4.93 -32.93 -18.33
N GLY A 236 -6.05 -32.53 -17.70
CA GLY A 236 -6.77 -33.36 -16.72
C GLY A 236 -6.06 -33.48 -15.37
N LYS A 237 -5.12 -32.58 -15.05
CA LYS A 237 -4.40 -32.50 -13.77
C LYS A 237 -5.03 -31.41 -12.90
N GLN A 238 -4.80 -31.50 -11.59
CA GLN A 238 -5.26 -30.46 -10.66
C GLN A 238 -4.37 -29.20 -10.74
N PRO A 239 -4.96 -28.00 -10.62
CA PRO A 239 -4.19 -26.76 -10.53
C PRO A 239 -3.35 -26.77 -9.25
N TYR A 240 -2.13 -26.25 -9.31
CA TYR A 240 -1.13 -26.35 -8.25
C TYR A 240 -0.65 -24.98 -7.76
N PHE A 241 -0.36 -24.04 -8.66
CA PHE A 241 0.38 -22.82 -8.35
C PHE A 241 -0.48 -21.77 -7.63
N VAL A 242 -1.61 -21.38 -8.22
CA VAL A 242 -2.53 -20.37 -7.66
C VAL A 242 -3.15 -20.84 -6.33
N PRO A 243 -3.64 -22.08 -6.18
CA PRO A 243 -4.12 -22.57 -4.90
C PRO A 243 -3.06 -22.52 -3.80
N ARG A 244 -1.81 -22.92 -4.11
CA ARG A 244 -0.72 -22.91 -3.14
C ARG A 244 -0.27 -21.49 -2.75
N MET A 245 -0.27 -20.55 -3.69
CA MET A 245 -0.03 -19.13 -3.38
C MET A 245 -1.14 -18.56 -2.48
N ARG A 246 -2.40 -18.89 -2.75
CA ARG A 246 -3.53 -18.49 -1.90
C ARG A 246 -3.37 -19.04 -0.48
N GLU A 247 -2.99 -20.31 -0.35
CA GLU A 247 -2.72 -20.94 0.95
C GLU A 247 -1.56 -20.25 1.70
N LEU A 248 -0.48 -19.88 1.00
CA LEU A 248 0.62 -19.09 1.56
C LEU A 248 0.13 -17.73 2.09
N ILE A 249 -0.66 -16.99 1.31
CA ILE A 249 -1.24 -15.71 1.72
C ILE A 249 -2.12 -15.88 2.97
N ARG A 250 -2.92 -16.95 3.03
CA ARG A 250 -3.72 -17.31 4.21
C ARG A 250 -2.84 -17.60 5.43
N SER A 251 -1.81 -18.43 5.25
CA SER A 251 -0.90 -18.84 6.33
C SER A 251 -0.09 -17.67 6.89
N THR A 252 0.16 -16.63 6.09
CA THR A 252 0.86 -15.41 6.53
C THR A 252 -0.06 -14.39 7.21
N GLY A 253 -1.37 -14.63 7.27
CA GLY A 253 -2.36 -13.72 7.85
C GLY A 253 -2.61 -12.46 7.01
N LEU A 254 -2.17 -12.44 5.75
CA LEU A 254 -2.32 -11.29 4.84
C LEU A 254 -3.69 -11.23 4.15
N GLU A 255 -4.49 -12.29 4.23
CA GLU A 255 -5.81 -12.37 3.58
C GLU A 255 -6.78 -11.30 4.12
N ALA A 256 -6.89 -11.14 5.45
CA ALA A 256 -7.81 -10.17 6.03
C ALA A 256 -7.45 -8.71 5.68
N PRO A 257 -6.18 -8.25 5.84
CA PRO A 257 -5.78 -6.92 5.40
C PRO A 257 -6.00 -6.67 3.90
N ALA A 258 -5.74 -7.68 3.06
CA ALA A 258 -5.95 -7.57 1.62
C ALA A 258 -7.45 -7.44 1.28
N LYS A 259 -8.30 -8.23 1.93
CA LYS A 259 -9.76 -8.17 1.75
C LYS A 259 -10.32 -6.83 2.17
N THR A 260 -9.97 -6.33 3.36
CA THR A 260 -10.38 -5.00 3.82
C THR A 260 -9.91 -3.89 2.87
N PHE A 261 -8.69 -4.00 2.33
CA PHE A 261 -8.20 -3.04 1.35
C PHE A 261 -9.00 -3.07 0.04
N LEU A 262 -9.34 -4.26 -0.47
CA LEU A 262 -10.15 -4.42 -1.68
C LEU A 262 -11.60 -3.92 -1.48
N ASP A 263 -12.20 -4.23 -0.32
CA ASP A 263 -13.53 -3.75 0.06
C ASP A 263 -13.56 -2.21 0.10
N ASN A 264 -12.52 -1.58 0.66
CA ASN A 264 -12.36 -0.13 0.69
C ASN A 264 -12.17 0.49 -0.71
N LEU A 265 -11.64 -0.27 -1.67
CA LEU A 265 -11.57 0.13 -3.08
C LEU A 265 -12.89 -0.10 -3.83
N GLY A 266 -13.92 -0.62 -3.16
CA GLY A 266 -15.20 -0.96 -3.78
C GLY A 266 -15.16 -2.24 -4.62
N VAL A 267 -14.09 -3.02 -4.53
CA VAL A 267 -13.99 -4.34 -5.15
C VAL A 267 -14.70 -5.32 -4.23
N LYS A 268 -16.01 -5.45 -4.42
CA LYS A 268 -16.81 -6.45 -3.71
C LYS A 268 -16.55 -7.82 -4.32
N ASP A 269 -16.53 -8.85 -3.48
CA ASP A 269 -16.61 -10.22 -3.98
C ASP A 269 -17.83 -10.31 -4.90
N ASN A 270 -17.64 -10.80 -6.13
CA ASN A 270 -18.75 -11.36 -6.90
C ASN A 270 -19.18 -12.62 -6.13
N GLN A 271 -19.90 -12.44 -5.02
CA GLN A 271 -20.86 -13.43 -4.60
C GLN A 271 -21.87 -13.46 -5.72
N GLU A 272 -21.61 -14.32 -6.72
CA GLU A 272 -22.66 -14.78 -7.58
C GLU A 272 -23.82 -15.15 -6.67
N VAL A 273 -24.97 -14.58 -7.01
CA VAL A 273 -26.30 -14.94 -6.55
C VAL A 273 -26.60 -16.37 -7.05
N LEU A 274 -25.74 -17.31 -6.68
CA LEU A 274 -25.79 -18.72 -7.06
C LEU A 274 -26.70 -19.50 -6.11
N GLU A 275 -26.90 -19.02 -4.88
CA GLU A 275 -27.70 -19.76 -3.89
C GLU A 275 -29.20 -19.45 -3.92
N SER A 276 -29.67 -18.33 -4.49
CA SER A 276 -31.13 -18.09 -4.60
C SER A 276 -31.68 -18.45 -5.97
N SER A 277 -31.03 -18.06 -7.07
CA SER A 277 -31.60 -18.27 -8.41
C SER A 277 -31.60 -19.74 -8.86
N SER A 278 -30.55 -20.50 -8.51
CA SER A 278 -30.48 -21.94 -8.83
C SER A 278 -31.38 -22.78 -7.91
N LEU A 279 -31.53 -22.35 -6.65
CA LEU A 279 -32.33 -23.04 -5.65
C LEU A 279 -33.82 -22.73 -5.86
N ASP A 280 -34.19 -21.50 -6.22
CA ASP A 280 -35.55 -21.13 -6.60
C ASP A 280 -35.98 -21.81 -7.91
N SER A 281 -35.08 -21.94 -8.89
CA SER A 281 -35.39 -22.68 -10.13
C SER A 281 -35.45 -24.19 -9.91
N PHE A 282 -34.60 -24.76 -9.05
CA PHE A 282 -34.71 -26.16 -8.62
C PHE A 282 -36.01 -26.42 -7.85
N LEU A 283 -36.35 -25.56 -6.88
CA LEU A 283 -37.60 -25.63 -6.13
C LEU A 283 -38.82 -25.45 -7.04
N GLN A 284 -38.75 -24.63 -8.08
CA GLN A 284 -39.83 -24.50 -9.06
C GLN A 284 -39.99 -25.75 -9.93
N GLN A 285 -38.92 -26.49 -10.20
CA GLN A 285 -38.93 -27.73 -11.00
C GLN A 285 -39.42 -28.96 -10.24
N LEU A 286 -39.45 -28.93 -8.90
CA LEU A 286 -39.99 -30.04 -8.10
C LEU A 286 -41.50 -30.22 -8.32
N SER A 287 -41.92 -31.47 -8.41
CA SER A 287 -43.35 -31.84 -8.46
C SER A 287 -44.05 -31.47 -7.14
N PRO A 288 -45.39 -31.32 -7.14
CA PRO A 288 -46.14 -30.99 -5.93
C PRO A 288 -45.91 -31.97 -4.78
N GLU A 289 -45.68 -33.25 -5.10
CA GLU A 289 -45.43 -34.31 -4.12
C GLU A 289 -44.03 -34.20 -3.50
N GLU A 290 -43.02 -33.87 -4.31
CA GLU A 290 -41.64 -33.66 -3.85
C GLU A 290 -41.51 -32.37 -3.04
N LYS A 291 -42.31 -31.33 -3.34
CA LYS A 291 -42.36 -30.08 -2.57
C LYS A 291 -42.91 -30.25 -1.15
N VAL A 292 -43.70 -31.29 -0.90
CA VAL A 292 -44.25 -31.59 0.44
C VAL A 292 -43.27 -32.46 1.25
N ALA A 293 -42.35 -33.15 0.59
CA ALA A 293 -41.34 -34.00 1.22
C ALA A 293 -40.08 -33.23 1.68
N PHE A 294 -39.86 -32.03 1.12
CA PHE A 294 -38.80 -31.09 1.50
C PHE A 294 -39.29 -30.09 2.54
#